data_AF-A0A8J6Z5X7-F1
#
_entry.id   AF-A0A8J6Z5X7-F1
#
_cell.length_a   1.000
_cell.length_b   1.000
_cell.length_c   1.000
_cell.angle_alpha   90.00
_cell.angle_beta   90.00
_cell.angle_gamma   90.00
#
_symmetry.space_group_name_H-M   'P 1'
#
loop_
_entity.id
_entity.type
_entity.pdbx_description
1 polymer ?
#
loop_
_entity_poly.entity_id
_entity_poly.type
_entity_poly.pdbx_seq_one_letter_code
_entity_poly.pdbx_strand_id
1 'polypeptide(L)'
;MATRDENIQKINAELETMSDDELSMVAGGTKYETADDSRFLNSLNGSTNRYGAFKISWKLKHNEEIKKGWSTVGIEAKIFGGVNSPNNEYYLDGQKITQEEARQHAMKVTGHYMTEKDWNW
;
A
#
# COMPACT_ATOMS: atom_id res chain seq x y z
N MET A 1 -4.92 -25.96 -31.21
CA MET A 1 -4.30 -25.51 -29.94
C MET A 1 -3.35 -24.39 -30.30
N ALA A 2 -3.46 -23.22 -29.68
CA ALA A 2 -2.53 -22.13 -29.93
C ALA A 2 -1.12 -22.53 -29.44
N THR A 3 -0.11 -22.18 -30.22
CA THR A 3 1.30 -22.41 -29.89
C THR A 3 1.70 -21.53 -28.70
N ARG A 4 2.79 -21.90 -28.01
CA ARG A 4 3.31 -21.15 -26.86
C ARG A 4 3.56 -19.68 -27.19
N ASP A 5 4.04 -19.40 -28.40
CA ASP A 5 4.39 -18.06 -28.85
C ASP A 5 3.15 -17.22 -29.18
N GLU A 6 2.11 -17.83 -29.74
CA GLU A 6 0.80 -17.19 -29.95
C GLU A 6 0.13 -16.82 -28.62
N ASN A 7 0.34 -17.61 -27.57
CA ASN A 7 -0.18 -17.28 -26.23
C ASN A 7 0.60 -16.11 -25.59
N ILE A 8 1.93 -16.06 -25.75
CA ILE A 8 2.75 -14.96 -25.22
C ILE A 8 2.38 -13.64 -25.92
N GLN A 9 2.18 -13.65 -27.24
CA GLN A 9 1.79 -12.47 -27.98
C GLN A 9 0.39 -11.95 -27.59
N LYS A 10 -0.57 -12.85 -27.35
CA LYS A 10 -1.90 -12.46 -26.87
C LYS A 10 -1.87 -11.83 -25.49
N ILE A 11 -1.07 -12.40 -24.57
CA ILE A 11 -0.90 -11.85 -23.22
C ILE A 11 -0.28 -10.45 -23.28
N ASN A 12 0.76 -10.25 -24.10
CA ASN A 12 1.40 -8.94 -24.24
C ASN A 12 0.48 -7.90 -24.90
N ALA A 13 -0.30 -8.30 -25.92
CA ALA A 13 -1.26 -7.42 -26.57
C ALA A 13 -2.41 -7.03 -25.63
N GLU A 14 -2.90 -7.95 -24.79
CA GLU A 14 -3.88 -7.61 -23.75
C GLU A 14 -3.30 -6.62 -22.73
N LEU A 15 -2.06 -6.82 -22.26
CA LEU A 15 -1.36 -5.91 -21.34
C LEU A 15 -1.19 -4.48 -21.89
N GLU A 16 -0.94 -4.34 -23.20
CA GLU A 16 -0.82 -3.03 -23.87
C GLU A 16 -2.18 -2.33 -24.09
N THR A 17 -3.29 -3.06 -24.00
CA THR A 17 -4.66 -2.51 -24.14
C THR A 17 -5.35 -2.22 -22.82
N MET A 18 -4.80 -2.67 -21.70
CA MET A 18 -5.32 -2.34 -20.36
C MET A 18 -4.95 -0.91 -20.00
N SER A 19 -5.92 -0.14 -19.53
CA SER A 19 -5.65 1.20 -19.00
C SER A 19 -4.81 1.11 -17.71
N ASP A 20 -4.00 2.13 -17.40
CA ASP A 20 -3.22 2.21 -16.14
C ASP A 20 -4.12 1.96 -14.90
N ASP A 21 -5.40 2.36 -14.99
CA ASP A 21 -6.42 2.11 -13.97
C ASP A 21 -6.77 0.61 -13.83
N GLU A 22 -6.88 -0.14 -14.93
CA GLU A 22 -7.13 -1.59 -14.91
C GLU A 22 -5.91 -2.39 -14.45
N LEU A 23 -4.69 -1.94 -14.80
CA LEU A 23 -3.45 -2.48 -14.25
C LEU A 23 -3.33 -2.22 -12.75
N SER A 24 -3.78 -1.05 -12.25
CA SER A 24 -3.82 -0.73 -10.82
C SER A 24 -4.84 -1.57 -10.04
N MET A 25 -5.94 -1.98 -10.69
CA MET A 25 -6.96 -2.87 -10.11
C MET A 25 -6.48 -4.33 -10.02
N VAL A 26 -5.66 -4.79 -10.97
CA VAL A 26 -5.00 -6.11 -10.92
C VAL A 26 -3.81 -6.08 -9.94
N ALA A 27 -3.19 -4.92 -9.73
CA ALA A 27 -2.09 -4.68 -8.78
C ALA A 27 -2.55 -3.92 -7.51
N GLY A 28 -3.66 -4.31 -6.89
CA GLY A 28 -3.90 -4.08 -5.46
C GLY A 28 -3.92 -2.63 -4.92
N GLY A 29 -4.10 -1.61 -5.76
CA GLY A 29 -4.10 -0.21 -5.31
C GLY A 29 -5.19 0.07 -4.28
N THR A 30 -4.84 0.77 -3.19
CA THR A 30 -5.62 1.09 -1.98
C THR A 30 -5.81 0.04 -0.90
N LYS A 31 -6.83 -0.83 -0.94
CA LYS A 31 -7.15 -1.67 0.24
C LYS A 31 -6.01 -2.61 0.64
N TYR A 32 -5.21 -3.08 -0.31
CA TYR A 32 -4.05 -3.93 -0.02
C TYR A 32 -2.86 -3.09 0.44
N GLU A 33 -2.63 -1.93 -0.17
CA GLU A 33 -1.61 -0.97 0.26
C GLU A 33 -1.85 -0.49 1.69
N THR A 34 -3.08 -0.07 2.00
CA THR A 34 -3.51 0.35 3.34
C THR A 34 -3.44 -0.82 4.33
N ALA A 35 -3.76 -2.06 3.91
CA ALA A 35 -3.55 -3.24 4.74
C ALA A 35 -2.05 -3.47 5.02
N ASP A 36 -1.20 -3.25 4.04
CA ASP A 36 0.25 -3.36 4.19
C ASP A 36 0.81 -2.32 5.17
N ASP A 37 0.39 -1.06 5.04
CA ASP A 37 0.71 -0.01 6.02
C ASP A 37 0.31 -0.40 7.43
N SER A 38 -0.89 -0.96 7.61
CA SER A 38 -1.36 -1.37 8.93
C SER A 38 -0.47 -2.44 9.56
N ARG A 39 0.11 -3.33 8.75
CA ARG A 39 1.01 -4.38 9.20
C ARG A 39 2.41 -3.85 9.47
N PHE A 40 2.92 -2.99 8.59
CA PHE A 40 4.17 -2.28 8.75
C PHE A 40 4.17 -1.47 10.05
N LEU A 41 3.21 -0.58 10.24
CA LEU A 41 3.09 0.28 11.41
C LEU A 41 2.89 -0.52 12.70
N ASN A 42 2.10 -1.61 12.66
CA ASN A 42 1.95 -2.50 13.80
C ASN A 42 3.30 -3.12 14.21
N SER A 43 4.07 -3.59 13.23
CA SER A 43 5.38 -4.23 13.48
C SER A 43 6.43 -3.21 13.91
N LEU A 44 6.38 -2.00 13.36
CA LEU A 44 7.33 -0.93 13.64
C LEU A 44 7.18 -0.38 15.06
N ASN A 45 5.95 -0.04 15.46
CA ASN A 45 5.71 0.68 16.71
C ASN A 45 4.37 0.36 17.40
N GLY A 46 3.62 -0.63 16.91
CA GLY A 46 2.35 -1.04 17.50
C GLY A 46 1.21 0.00 17.39
N SER A 47 1.37 1.05 16.59
CA SER A 47 0.39 2.16 16.49
C SER A 47 -0.93 1.77 15.82
N THR A 48 -0.92 0.67 15.06
CA THR A 48 -2.08 0.11 14.38
C THR A 48 -2.25 -1.36 14.76
N ASN A 49 -3.43 -1.94 14.52
CA ASN A 49 -3.52 -3.40 14.41
C ASN A 49 -3.15 -3.84 12.99
N ARG A 50 -2.88 -5.14 12.83
CA ARG A 50 -2.70 -5.79 11.51
C ARG A 50 -4.07 -6.00 10.86
N TYR A 51 -4.38 -5.26 9.81
CA TYR A 51 -5.64 -5.38 9.07
C TYR A 51 -5.43 -6.07 7.73
N GLY A 52 -6.32 -7.00 7.40
CA GLY A 52 -6.41 -7.53 6.03
C GLY A 52 -7.24 -6.62 5.14
N ALA A 53 -6.99 -6.67 3.83
CA ALA A 53 -7.65 -5.85 2.81
C ALA A 53 -9.19 -5.88 2.92
N PHE A 54 -9.79 -7.03 3.23
CA PHE A 54 -11.23 -7.14 3.45
C PHE A 54 -11.72 -6.21 4.57
N LYS A 55 -11.05 -6.24 5.72
CA LYS A 55 -11.44 -5.41 6.88
C LYS A 55 -11.28 -3.91 6.60
N ILE A 56 -10.25 -3.55 5.83
CA ILE A 56 -10.01 -2.20 5.35
C ILE A 56 -11.18 -1.71 4.45
N SER A 57 -11.63 -2.53 3.48
CA SER A 57 -12.70 -2.17 2.55
C SER A 57 -14.04 -1.84 3.21
N TRP A 58 -14.38 -2.48 4.33
CA TRP A 58 -15.69 -2.33 4.98
C TRP A 58 -15.74 -1.28 6.08
N LYS A 59 -14.59 -0.75 6.52
CA LYS A 59 -14.52 0.10 7.71
C LYS A 59 -13.56 1.27 7.52
N LEU A 60 -14.13 2.44 7.17
CA LEU A 60 -13.39 3.70 7.05
C LEU A 60 -12.64 4.11 8.33
N LYS A 61 -13.06 3.61 9.51
CA LYS A 61 -12.35 3.84 10.78
C LYS A 61 -10.86 3.44 10.71
N HIS A 62 -10.53 2.42 9.94
CA HIS A 62 -9.15 1.94 9.85
C HIS A 62 -8.23 2.90 9.09
N ASN A 63 -8.77 3.69 8.15
CA ASN A 63 -8.00 4.71 7.45
C ASN A 63 -7.48 5.77 8.45
N GLU A 64 -8.33 6.19 9.38
CA GLU A 64 -7.95 7.16 10.41
C GLU A 64 -6.94 6.59 11.41
N GLU A 65 -7.04 5.31 11.76
CA GLU A 65 -6.06 4.64 12.63
C GLU A 65 -4.69 4.56 11.94
N ILE A 66 -4.65 4.22 10.66
CA ILE A 66 -3.41 4.12 9.87
C ILE A 66 -2.80 5.50 9.64
N LYS A 67 -3.61 6.50 9.31
CA LYS A 67 -3.19 7.90 9.21
C LYS A 67 -2.56 8.39 10.51
N LYS A 68 -3.16 8.07 11.66
CA LYS A 68 -2.59 8.39 12.97
C LYS A 68 -1.26 7.66 13.19
N GLY A 69 -1.17 6.38 12.81
CA GLY A 69 0.09 5.63 12.90
C GLY A 69 1.23 6.30 12.13
N TRP A 70 1.00 6.71 10.88
CA TRP A 70 1.96 7.49 10.10
C TRP A 70 2.35 8.82 10.76
N SER A 71 1.38 9.53 11.36
CA SER A 71 1.69 10.79 12.05
C SER A 71 2.61 10.63 13.26
N THR A 72 2.64 9.45 13.90
CA THR A 72 3.56 9.18 15.02
C THR A 72 5.03 9.16 14.62
N VAL A 73 5.31 8.97 13.34
CA VAL A 73 6.66 8.93 12.76
C VAL A 73 6.92 10.12 11.83
N GLY A 74 6.14 11.20 11.98
CA GLY A 74 6.35 12.45 11.22
C GLY A 74 5.87 12.43 9.77
N ILE A 75 5.10 11.41 9.37
CA ILE A 75 4.54 11.31 8.02
C ILE A 75 3.09 11.80 8.03
N GLU A 76 2.78 12.80 7.20
CA GLU A 76 1.40 13.15 6.90
C GLU A 76 0.90 12.22 5.79
N ALA A 77 -0.17 11.46 6.07
CA ALA A 77 -0.74 10.53 5.11
C ALA A 77 -2.21 10.83 4.81
N LYS A 78 -2.60 10.68 3.54
CA LYS A 78 -4.01 10.57 3.11
C LYS A 78 -4.28 9.13 2.74
N ILE A 79 -5.13 8.48 3.53
CA ILE A 79 -5.40 7.05 3.44
C ILE A 79 -6.78 6.81 2.83
N PHE A 80 -6.84 5.99 1.80
CA PHE A 80 -8.07 5.71 1.05
C PHE A 80 -8.30 4.20 0.91
N GLY A 81 -8.46 3.47 2.01
CA GLY A 81 -8.67 2.00 2.00
C GLY A 81 -10.03 1.49 1.43
N GLY A 82 -10.81 2.32 0.76
CA GLY A 82 -12.13 1.94 0.24
C GLY A 82 -12.07 1.10 -1.04
N VAL A 83 -13.21 0.56 -1.46
CA VAL A 83 -13.36 -0.03 -2.80
C VAL A 83 -13.33 1.10 -3.83
N ASN A 84 -12.56 0.93 -4.93
CA ASN A 84 -12.40 1.93 -6.00
C ASN A 84 -11.90 3.28 -5.49
N SER A 85 -11.01 3.25 -4.51
CA SER A 85 -10.40 4.45 -3.94
C SER A 85 -9.06 4.78 -4.64
N PRO A 86 -8.64 6.05 -4.66
CA PRO A 86 -7.33 6.44 -5.20
C PRO A 86 -6.20 6.01 -4.25
N ASN A 87 -4.98 5.75 -4.75
CA ASN A 87 -3.83 5.36 -3.91
C ASN A 87 -3.59 6.30 -2.73
N ASN A 88 -2.98 5.79 -1.65
CA ASN A 88 -2.65 6.64 -0.52
C ASN A 88 -1.58 7.66 -0.94
N GLU A 89 -1.56 8.79 -0.23
CA GLU A 89 -0.55 9.82 -0.41
C GLU A 89 0.23 10.01 0.87
N TYR A 90 1.54 10.20 0.75
CA TYR A 90 2.46 10.39 1.87
C TYR A 90 3.24 11.68 1.67
N TYR A 91 3.45 12.41 2.77
CA TYR A 91 4.14 13.67 2.77
C TYR A 91 5.12 13.73 3.95
N LEU A 92 6.34 14.18 3.66
CA LEU A 92 7.36 14.51 4.65
C LEU A 92 7.70 15.98 4.50
N ASP A 93 7.55 16.75 5.57
CA ASP A 93 7.77 18.21 5.58
C ASP A 93 7.01 18.94 4.44
N GLY A 94 5.80 18.47 4.14
CA GLY A 94 4.94 19.01 3.09
C GLY A 94 5.29 18.59 1.66
N GLN A 95 6.38 17.84 1.45
CA GLN A 95 6.76 17.29 0.15
C GLN A 95 6.15 15.90 -0.05
N LYS A 96 5.50 15.69 -1.20
CA LYS A 96 4.94 14.37 -1.55
C LYS A 96 6.09 13.39 -1.78
N ILE A 97 6.00 12.24 -1.12
CA ILE A 97 6.96 11.13 -1.22
C ILE A 97 6.24 9.83 -1.55
N THR A 98 7.00 8.83 -1.96
CA THR A 98 6.51 7.46 -2.14
C THR A 98 6.27 6.77 -0.80
N GLN A 99 5.46 5.70 -0.82
CA GLN A 99 5.24 4.87 0.36
C GLN A 99 6.54 4.28 0.91
N GLU A 100 7.44 3.86 0.02
CA GLU A 100 8.72 3.27 0.43
C GLU A 100 9.63 4.30 1.12
N GLU A 101 9.69 5.52 0.61
CA GLU A 101 10.40 6.62 1.29
C GLU A 101 9.81 6.91 2.67
N ALA A 102 8.48 6.87 2.80
CA ALA A 102 7.81 7.04 4.09
C ALA A 102 8.20 5.92 5.08
N ARG A 103 8.27 4.67 4.62
CA ARG A 103 8.72 3.51 5.44
C ARG A 103 10.16 3.67 5.88
N GLN A 104 11.06 4.01 4.96
CA GLN A 104 12.47 4.23 5.27
C GLN A 104 12.67 5.36 6.28
N HIS A 105 11.92 6.45 6.14
CA HIS A 105 11.89 7.52 7.13
C HIS A 105 11.41 7.01 8.49
N ALA A 106 10.31 6.28 8.54
CA ALA A 106 9.75 5.75 9.78
C ALA A 106 10.70 4.77 10.50
N MET A 107 11.38 3.89 9.76
CA MET A 107 12.43 3.02 10.31
C MET A 107 13.60 3.82 10.85
N LYS A 108 14.02 4.88 10.14
CA LYS A 108 15.09 5.78 10.59
C LYS A 108 14.73 6.53 11.88
N VAL A 109 13.50 7.03 11.99
CA VAL A 109 13.01 7.75 13.18
C VAL A 109 12.93 6.84 14.40
N THR A 110 12.50 5.60 14.20
CA THR A 110 12.33 4.62 15.30
C THR A 110 13.60 3.84 15.62
N GLY A 111 14.59 3.83 14.73
CA GLY A 111 15.78 2.97 14.83
C GLY A 111 15.51 1.48 14.60
N HIS A 112 14.31 1.13 14.10
CA HIS A 112 13.88 -0.24 13.87
C HIS A 112 13.82 -0.56 12.38
N TYR A 113 14.89 -1.18 11.88
CA TYR A 113 15.02 -1.56 10.47
C TYR A 113 14.39 -2.92 10.21
N MET A 114 13.51 -2.98 9.23
CA MET A 114 12.75 -4.17 8.86
C MET A 114 12.81 -4.40 7.35
N THR A 115 12.67 -5.65 6.96
CA THR A 115 12.41 -6.11 5.59
C THR A 115 10.95 -6.49 5.44
N GLU A 116 10.46 -6.62 4.21
CA GLU A 116 9.03 -6.96 3.96
C GLU A 116 8.57 -8.20 4.72
N LYS A 117 9.44 -9.21 4.85
CA LYS A 117 9.14 -10.45 5.58
C LYS A 117 8.87 -10.23 7.06
N ASP A 118 9.43 -9.19 7.66
CA ASP A 118 9.30 -8.92 9.09
C ASP A 118 7.91 -8.39 9.45
N TRP A 119 7.22 -7.73 8.50
CA TRP A 119 5.85 -7.26 8.70
C TRP A 119 4.80 -8.01 7.87
N ASN A 120 5.17 -8.90 6.96
CA ASN A 120 4.23 -9.61 6.07
C ASN A 120 4.08 -11.11 6.43
N TRP A 121 3.82 -11.39 7.72
CA TRP A 121 3.51 -12.71 8.28
C TRP A 121 2.06 -12.86 8.77
#